data_AF-A0A2E8QWD6-F1
#
_entry.id   AF-A0A2E8QWD6-F1
#
_cell.length_a   1.000
_cell.length_b   1.000
_cell.length_c   1.000
_cell.angle_alpha   90.00
_cell.angle_beta   90.00
_cell.angle_gamma   90.00
#
_symmetry.space_group_name_H-M   'P 1'
#
loop_
_entity.id
_entity.type
_entity.pdbx_description
1 polymer ?
#
loop_
_entity_poly.entity_id
_entity_poly.type
_entity_poly.pdbx_seq_one_letter_code
_entity_poly.pdbx_strand_id
1 'polypeptide(L)'
;MHASDVTPEIAAHANELYWGSDRSVNHIAEELDLSKGALYTALKVLSSGRSCPLCGDEVGWPNRTARDQDKLHCASCAWSGSTSQTTSYENTERFSEPRQGKDDDVEMASDENPLSPPDTFGGSGFTRIAGGALLGAAVGLALVLWVRRR
;
A
#
# COMPACT_ATOMS: atom_id res chain seq x y z
N MET A 1 6.43 26.08 17.23
CA MET A 1 6.77 24.66 17.53
C MET A 1 7.67 24.02 16.47
N HIS A 2 8.47 23.01 16.85
CA HIS A 2 9.32 22.24 15.93
C HIS A 2 8.64 20.94 15.46
N ALA A 3 9.16 20.30 14.42
CA ALA A 3 8.54 19.10 13.83
C ALA A 3 8.37 17.94 14.84
N SER A 4 9.21 17.88 15.87
CA SER A 4 9.13 16.90 16.95
C SER A 4 7.90 17.06 17.85
N ASP A 5 7.22 18.21 17.80
CA ASP A 5 6.09 18.55 18.67
C ASP A 5 4.73 18.31 17.99
N VAL A 6 4.71 17.84 16.73
CA VAL A 6 3.47 17.62 15.98
C VAL A 6 2.78 16.35 16.49
N THR A 7 1.64 16.53 17.17
CA THR A 7 0.80 15.41 17.60
C THR A 7 -0.04 14.87 16.42
N PRO A 8 -0.57 13.63 16.51
CA PRO A 8 -1.46 13.07 15.48
C PRO A 8 -2.70 13.94 15.21
N GLU A 9 -3.25 14.59 16.23
CA GLU A 9 -4.40 15.47 16.13
C GLU A 9 -4.04 16.75 15.35
N ILE A 10 -2.89 17.36 15.67
CA ILE A 10 -2.37 18.53 14.93
C ILE A 10 -2.10 18.14 13.47
N ALA A 11 -1.52 16.97 13.22
CA ALA A 11 -1.29 16.48 11.87
C ALA A 11 -2.60 16.26 11.10
N ALA A 12 -3.62 15.67 11.74
CA ALA A 12 -4.92 15.47 11.12
C ALA A 12 -5.57 16.81 10.74
N HIS A 13 -5.59 17.77 11.67
CA HIS A 13 -6.14 19.10 11.44
C HIS A 13 -5.37 19.87 10.37
N ALA A 14 -4.03 19.76 10.35
CA ALA A 14 -3.18 20.33 9.30
C ALA A 14 -3.53 19.76 7.91
N ASN A 15 -3.77 18.46 7.81
CA ASN A 15 -4.18 17.81 6.55
C ASN A 15 -5.58 18.26 6.11
N GLU A 16 -6.53 18.41 7.03
CA GLU A 16 -7.87 18.93 6.72
C GLU A 16 -7.80 20.36 6.17
N LEU A 17 -7.13 21.27 6.89
CA LEU A 17 -6.97 22.66 6.45
C LEU A 17 -6.19 22.75 5.13
N TYR A 18 -5.15 21.94 4.98
CA TYR A 18 -4.37 21.91 3.76
C TYR A 18 -5.18 21.36 2.59
N TRP A 19 -5.83 20.21 2.68
CA TRP A 19 -6.50 19.65 1.50
C TRP A 19 -7.89 20.27 1.24
N GLY A 20 -8.57 20.75 2.27
CA GLY A 20 -9.95 21.23 2.22
C GLY A 20 -10.13 22.73 1.95
N SER A 21 -9.06 23.51 1.80
CA SER A 21 -9.17 24.96 1.56
C SER A 21 -8.11 25.49 0.59
N ASP A 22 -8.33 26.71 0.08
CA ASP A 22 -7.34 27.45 -0.71
C ASP A 22 -6.45 28.38 0.14
N ARG A 23 -6.55 28.28 1.49
CA ARG A 23 -5.77 29.10 2.42
C ARG A 23 -4.27 28.91 2.18
N SER A 24 -3.49 29.98 2.31
CA SER A 24 -2.04 29.88 2.10
C SER A 24 -1.39 29.00 3.17
N VAL A 25 -0.29 28.33 2.81
CA VAL A 25 0.48 27.47 3.75
C VAL A 25 0.98 28.27 4.94
N ASN A 26 1.37 29.54 4.74
CA ASN A 26 1.83 30.39 5.83
C ASN A 26 0.70 30.65 6.83
N HIS A 27 -0.50 30.94 6.34
CA HIS A 27 -1.64 31.21 7.20
C HIS A 27 -2.10 29.98 7.98
N ILE A 28 -2.04 28.79 7.38
CA ILE A 28 -2.30 27.51 8.09
C ILE A 28 -1.23 27.26 9.15
N ALA A 29 0.04 27.50 8.82
CA ALA A 29 1.15 27.32 9.77
C ALA A 29 1.02 28.27 10.98
N GLU A 30 0.65 29.53 10.73
CA GLU A 30 0.37 30.53 11.77
C GLU A 30 -0.80 30.12 12.67
N GLU A 31 -1.92 29.65 12.09
CA GLU A 31 -3.09 29.21 12.88
C GLU A 31 -2.78 28.03 13.79
N LEU A 32 -1.90 27.12 13.36
CA LEU A 32 -1.52 25.93 14.11
C LEU A 32 -0.28 26.14 15.00
N ASP A 33 0.28 27.36 15.07
CA ASP A 33 1.56 27.68 15.74
C ASP A 33 2.74 26.77 15.31
N LEU A 34 2.71 26.36 14.04
CA LEU A 34 3.74 25.52 13.43
C LEU A 34 4.70 26.36 12.60
N SER A 35 5.97 25.95 12.60
CA SER A 35 6.87 26.38 11.52
C SER A 35 6.38 25.80 10.19
N LYS A 36 6.63 26.50 9.08
CA LYS A 36 6.30 26.00 7.73
C LYS A 36 6.91 24.62 7.44
N GLY A 37 8.14 24.39 7.92
CA GLY A 37 8.81 23.09 7.81
C GLY A 37 8.09 22.00 8.60
N ALA A 38 7.71 22.28 9.86
CA ALA A 38 6.92 21.34 10.67
C ALA A 38 5.56 21.02 10.02
N LEU A 39 4.88 22.02 9.45
CA LEU A 39 3.65 21.81 8.70
C LEU A 39 3.87 20.86 7.52
N TYR A 40 4.87 21.08 6.66
CA TYR A 40 5.13 20.17 5.54
C TYR A 40 5.48 18.75 5.96
N THR A 41 6.20 18.59 7.07
CA THR A 41 6.50 17.26 7.63
C THR A 41 5.25 16.56 8.14
N ALA A 42 4.24 17.31 8.62
CA ALA A 42 2.97 16.77 9.11
C ALA A 42 1.99 16.37 7.99
N LEU A 43 2.14 16.96 6.80
CA LEU A 43 1.24 16.71 5.68
C LEU A 43 1.42 15.30 5.10
N LYS A 44 0.29 14.63 4.88
CA LYS A 44 0.20 13.36 4.18
C LYS A 44 -0.21 13.63 2.73
N VAL A 45 0.24 12.75 1.84
CA VAL A 45 -0.19 12.70 0.45
C VAL A 45 -1.71 12.48 0.40
N LEU A 46 -2.40 13.22 -0.46
CA LEU A 46 -3.83 13.00 -0.68
C LEU A 46 -4.02 11.75 -1.53
N SER A 47 -4.63 10.71 -0.96
CA SER A 47 -5.01 9.51 -1.70
C SER A 47 -5.97 9.86 -2.85
N SER A 48 -5.81 9.17 -3.98
CA SER A 48 -6.68 9.35 -5.15
C SER A 48 -7.69 8.22 -5.34
N GLY A 49 -7.63 7.15 -4.53
CA GLY A 49 -8.43 5.95 -4.72
C GLY A 49 -8.12 5.21 -6.02
N ARG A 50 -6.89 5.35 -6.56
CA ARG A 50 -6.47 4.80 -7.85
C ARG A 50 -5.19 3.98 -7.73
N SER A 51 -5.07 2.95 -8.55
CA SER A 51 -3.93 2.04 -8.59
C SER A 51 -2.85 2.54 -9.53
N CYS A 52 -1.59 2.35 -9.14
CA CYS A 52 -0.43 2.55 -9.98
C CYS A 52 -0.43 1.51 -11.12
N PRO A 53 -0.26 1.91 -12.38
CA PRO A 53 -0.23 0.97 -13.50
C PRO A 53 1.03 0.10 -13.54
N LEU A 54 2.06 0.42 -12.74
CA LEU A 54 3.32 -0.34 -12.71
C LEU A 54 3.40 -1.34 -11.56
N CYS A 55 3.03 -0.94 -10.34
CA CYS A 55 3.14 -1.80 -9.16
C CYS A 55 1.82 -2.15 -8.47
N GLY A 56 0.70 -1.57 -8.90
CA GLY A 56 -0.62 -1.82 -8.31
C GLY A 56 -0.93 -1.04 -7.02
N ASP A 57 0.07 -0.44 -6.37
CA ASP A 57 -0.15 0.34 -5.13
C ASP A 57 -0.98 1.60 -5.36
N GLU A 58 -1.59 2.11 -4.30
CA GLU A 58 -2.35 3.35 -4.38
C GLU A 58 -1.46 4.55 -4.75
N VAL A 59 -1.93 5.36 -5.68
CA VAL A 59 -1.30 6.63 -6.05
C VAL A 59 -2.05 7.81 -5.45
N GLY A 60 -1.33 8.92 -5.25
CA GLY A 60 -1.92 10.12 -4.67
C GLY A 60 -1.28 11.40 -5.18
N TRP A 61 -1.84 12.53 -4.77
CA TRP A 61 -1.30 13.85 -5.08
C TRP A 61 -0.38 14.32 -3.95
N PRO A 62 0.91 14.60 -4.24
CA PRO A 62 1.88 14.97 -3.20
C PRO A 62 1.69 16.40 -2.66
N ASN A 63 1.00 17.27 -3.40
CA ASN A 63 0.68 18.64 -3.00
C ASN A 63 -0.53 19.16 -3.81
N ARG A 64 -1.08 20.31 -3.42
CA ARG A 64 -2.22 20.94 -4.11
C ARG A 64 -1.96 21.23 -5.58
N THR A 65 -0.78 21.76 -5.93
CA THR A 65 -0.45 22.04 -7.34
C THR A 65 -0.50 20.78 -8.20
N ALA A 66 -0.03 19.65 -7.67
CA ALA A 66 -0.12 18.37 -8.36
C ALA A 66 -1.58 17.90 -8.49
N ARG A 67 -2.43 18.11 -7.48
CA ARG A 67 -3.88 17.86 -7.57
C ARG A 67 -4.52 18.70 -8.68
N ASP A 68 -4.23 19.99 -8.70
CA ASP A 68 -4.84 20.93 -9.64
C ASP A 68 -4.38 20.69 -11.08
N GLN A 69 -3.20 20.08 -11.26
CA GLN A 69 -2.65 19.66 -12.56
C GLN A 69 -2.99 18.22 -12.94
N ASP A 70 -3.81 17.51 -12.15
CA ASP A 70 -4.08 16.08 -12.29
C ASP A 70 -2.82 15.20 -12.39
N LYS A 71 -1.81 15.49 -11.56
CA LYS A 71 -0.52 14.78 -11.53
C LYS A 71 -0.39 13.90 -10.30
N LEU A 72 -0.61 12.61 -10.50
CA LEU A 72 -0.45 11.55 -9.50
C LEU A 72 1.03 11.13 -9.36
N HIS A 73 1.36 10.60 -8.19
CA HIS A 73 2.65 10.01 -7.87
C HIS A 73 2.48 8.72 -7.08
N CYS A 74 3.26 7.69 -7.43
CA CYS A 74 3.38 6.44 -6.69
C CYS A 74 4.59 6.49 -5.76
N ALA A 75 4.38 6.30 -4.45
CA ALA A 75 5.46 6.27 -3.47
C ALA A 75 6.38 5.05 -3.62
N SER A 76 5.85 3.93 -4.13
CA SER A 76 6.56 2.65 -4.17
C SER A 76 7.51 2.50 -5.36
N CYS A 77 7.09 2.94 -6.56
CA CYS A 77 7.87 2.77 -7.79
C CYS A 77 8.22 4.09 -8.52
N ALA A 78 7.90 5.24 -7.91
CA ALA A 78 8.14 6.58 -8.47
C ALA A 78 7.45 6.87 -9.81
N TRP A 79 6.45 6.07 -10.20
CA TRP A 79 5.60 6.39 -11.35
C TRP A 79 4.89 7.73 -11.15
N SER A 80 4.77 8.51 -12.22
CA SER A 80 3.97 9.73 -12.25
C SER A 80 3.18 9.84 -13.54
N GLY A 81 1.93 10.25 -13.44
CA GLY A 81 1.00 10.37 -14.56
C GLY A 81 -0.31 11.01 -14.11
N SER A 82 -1.36 10.82 -14.89
CA SER A 82 -2.68 11.41 -14.67
C SER A 82 -3.71 10.36 -14.26
N THR A 83 -4.88 10.82 -13.81
CA THR A 83 -5.99 9.93 -13.45
C THR A 83 -6.44 9.05 -14.63
N SER A 84 -6.34 9.55 -15.86
CA SER A 84 -6.69 8.80 -17.09
C SER A 84 -5.80 7.58 -17.38
N GLN A 85 -4.63 7.49 -16.74
CA GLN A 85 -3.68 6.38 -16.91
C GLN A 85 -3.77 5.35 -15.77
N THR A 86 -4.79 5.47 -14.91
CA THR A 86 -4.95 4.65 -13.70
C THR A 86 -6.33 3.99 -13.68
N THR A 87 -6.44 2.94 -12.89
CA THR A 87 -7.71 2.26 -12.58
C THR A 87 -8.07 2.50 -11.11
N SER A 88 -9.28 2.13 -10.70
CA SER A 88 -9.70 2.17 -9.29
C SER A 88 -8.80 1.30 -8.41
N TYR A 89 -8.50 1.79 -7.20
CA TYR A 89 -7.78 1.05 -6.17
C TYR A 89 -8.74 0.16 -5.38
N GLU A 90 -8.61 -1.14 -5.56
CA GLU A 90 -9.31 -2.13 -4.75
C GLU A 90 -8.48 -2.40 -3.49
N ASN A 91 -8.97 -1.91 -2.36
CA ASN A 91 -8.39 -2.25 -1.08
C ASN A 91 -8.90 -3.64 -0.66
N THR A 92 -8.06 -4.66 -0.83
CA THR A 92 -8.37 -6.05 -0.47
C THR A 92 -8.45 -6.29 1.05
N GLU A 93 -8.23 -5.28 1.89
CA GLU A 93 -8.34 -5.41 3.35
C GLU A 93 -9.77 -5.26 3.88
N ARG A 94 -10.76 -5.09 3.00
CA ARG A 94 -12.17 -5.12 3.43
C ARG A 94 -12.71 -6.55 3.28
N PHE A 95 -12.97 -7.18 4.43
CA PHE A 95 -13.72 -8.42 4.67
C PHE A 95 -12.95 -9.74 4.70
N SER A 96 -12.24 -9.97 5.82
CA SER A 96 -12.38 -11.26 6.51
C SER A 96 -13.55 -11.17 7.48
N GLU A 97 -14.78 -11.16 6.96
CA GLU A 97 -15.95 -11.43 7.81
C GLU A 97 -15.88 -12.91 8.21
N PRO A 98 -15.86 -13.25 9.51
CA PRO A 98 -16.01 -14.62 9.94
C PRO A 98 -17.40 -15.07 9.49
N ARG A 99 -17.48 -16.13 8.68
CA ARG A 99 -18.73 -16.87 8.52
C ARG A 99 -19.11 -17.39 9.90
N GLN A 100 -20.01 -16.69 10.56
CA GLN A 100 -20.56 -17.05 11.84
C GLN A 100 -21.26 -18.41 11.67
N GLY A 101 -20.79 -19.39 12.44
CA GLY A 101 -21.38 -20.71 12.51
C GLY A 101 -22.85 -20.63 12.87
N LYS A 102 -23.64 -21.44 12.18
CA LYS A 102 -24.94 -21.87 12.65
C LYS A 102 -25.01 -23.39 12.52
N ASP A 103 -24.47 -24.00 13.55
CA ASP A 103 -24.96 -25.20 14.22
C ASP A 103 -26.49 -25.23 14.17
N ASP A 104 -27.04 -26.24 13.50
CA ASP A 104 -28.35 -26.82 13.79
C ASP A 104 -28.20 -28.33 13.51
N ASP A 105 -28.01 -29.08 14.58
CA ASP A 105 -28.13 -30.53 14.65
C ASP A 105 -29.53 -30.98 14.20
N VAL A 106 -29.59 -31.90 13.24
CA VAL A 106 -30.71 -32.85 13.16
C VAL A 106 -30.14 -34.24 12.95
N GLU A 107 -30.00 -34.92 14.08
CA GLU A 107 -29.80 -36.35 14.23
C GLU A 107 -31.06 -37.11 13.78
N MET A 108 -30.90 -38.07 12.85
CA MET A 108 -31.81 -39.21 12.69
C MET A 108 -30.96 -40.43 12.25
N ALA A 109 -30.78 -41.36 13.18
CA ALA A 109 -30.28 -42.73 13.01
C ALA A 109 -31.16 -43.50 11.98
N SER A 110 -30.76 -44.58 11.31
CA SER A 110 -30.00 -45.79 11.67
C SER A 110 -29.46 -46.40 10.36
N ASP A 111 -28.34 -47.13 10.29
CA ASP A 111 -28.29 -48.59 10.52
C ASP A 111 -26.82 -49.08 10.37
N GLU A 112 -26.37 -49.81 11.39
CA GLU A 112 -25.35 -50.89 11.44
C GLU A 112 -24.31 -51.16 10.32
N ASN A 113 -23.02 -51.11 10.71
CA ASN A 113 -22.10 -52.25 10.92
C ASN A 113 -20.64 -51.99 10.41
N PRO A 114 -19.57 -52.34 11.16
CA PRO A 114 -18.22 -51.83 10.96
C PRO A 114 -17.27 -52.82 10.26
N LEU A 115 -16.37 -52.32 9.41
CA LEU A 115 -15.13 -53.01 9.03
C LEU A 115 -14.06 -51.99 8.60
N SER A 116 -13.03 -51.81 9.42
CA SER A 116 -11.71 -51.39 8.92
C SER A 116 -11.00 -52.62 8.33
N PRO A 117 -10.11 -52.41 7.34
CA PRO A 117 -8.69 -52.62 7.63
C PRO A 117 -7.76 -51.56 6.99
N PRO A 118 -6.45 -51.59 7.33
CA PRO A 118 -5.51 -50.48 7.16
C PRO A 118 -4.56 -50.62 5.95
N ASP A 119 -3.69 -49.62 5.83
CA ASP A 119 -2.36 -49.61 5.19
C ASP A 119 -2.24 -49.79 3.67
N THR A 120 -1.77 -48.70 3.02
CA THR A 120 -0.81 -48.83 1.91
C THR A 120 0.33 -47.83 2.09
N PHE A 121 1.42 -48.32 2.66
CA PHE A 121 2.76 -47.82 2.38
C PHE A 121 3.15 -48.25 0.96
N GLY A 122 3.45 -47.26 0.12
CA GLY A 122 4.22 -47.41 -1.12
C GLY A 122 4.68 -46.01 -1.48
N GLY A 123 5.96 -45.66 -1.53
CA GLY A 123 7.11 -46.47 -1.86
C GLY A 123 7.90 -45.64 -2.87
N SER A 124 9.06 -45.14 -2.43
CA SER A 124 10.23 -44.78 -3.26
C SER A 124 10.06 -43.80 -4.43
N GLY A 125 10.64 -42.61 -4.26
CA GLY A 125 10.94 -41.70 -5.36
C GLY A 125 11.82 -40.52 -4.94
N PHE A 126 12.99 -40.78 -4.34
CA PHE A 126 14.03 -39.75 -4.22
C PHE A 126 14.44 -39.28 -5.62
N THR A 127 14.22 -38.01 -5.96
CA THR A 127 14.94 -37.36 -7.07
C THR A 127 15.68 -36.13 -6.59
N ARG A 128 16.93 -36.07 -7.03
CA ARG A 128 18.04 -35.21 -6.59
C ARG A 128 17.93 -33.78 -7.13
N ILE A 129 18.32 -32.84 -6.26
CA ILE A 129 19.11 -31.61 -6.45
C ILE A 129 19.48 -31.20 -7.90
N ALA A 130 19.12 -29.97 -8.26
CA ALA A 130 19.89 -29.06 -9.13
C ALA A 130 19.57 -27.63 -8.63
N GLY A 131 20.48 -26.76 -8.20
CA GLY A 131 21.83 -26.53 -8.69
C GLY A 131 21.79 -25.43 -9.75
N GLY A 132 21.68 -24.15 -9.34
CA GLY A 132 21.67 -23.02 -10.27
C GLY A 132 21.79 -21.68 -9.56
N ALA A 133 23.03 -21.22 -9.37
CA ALA A 133 23.37 -19.86 -8.96
C ALA A 133 24.12 -19.17 -10.11
N LEU A 134 23.58 -18.08 -10.67
CA LEU A 134 24.30 -17.08 -11.50
C LEU A 134 23.49 -15.76 -11.45
N LEU A 135 23.91 -14.75 -10.66
CA LEU A 135 24.75 -13.60 -11.05
C LEU A 135 24.11 -12.67 -12.10
N GLY A 136 23.57 -11.52 -11.65
CA GLY A 136 23.02 -10.48 -12.53
C GLY A 136 23.01 -9.07 -11.92
N ALA A 137 23.94 -8.75 -11.02
CA ALA A 137 24.05 -7.43 -10.39
C ALA A 137 25.43 -6.81 -10.70
N ALA A 138 25.55 -6.04 -11.79
CA ALA A 138 26.72 -5.14 -11.98
C ALA A 138 26.63 -4.10 -13.11
N VAL A 139 25.68 -4.14 -14.06
CA VAL A 139 25.79 -3.28 -15.28
C VAL A 139 24.94 -1.99 -15.24
N GLY A 140 23.93 -1.88 -14.37
CA GLY A 140 23.01 -0.73 -14.37
C GLY A 140 23.54 0.58 -13.76
N LEU A 141 24.51 0.51 -12.84
CA LEU A 141 24.88 1.66 -11.99
C LEU A 141 25.86 2.65 -12.66
N ALA A 142 26.51 2.27 -13.77
CA ALA A 142 27.44 3.15 -14.47
C ALA A 142 26.74 4.18 -15.38
N LEU A 143 25.55 3.88 -15.92
CA LEU A 143 24.85 4.80 -16.84
C LEU A 143 24.18 5.98 -16.13
N VAL A 144 23.78 5.83 -14.86
CA VAL A 144 23.07 6.87 -14.11
C VAL A 144 24.00 8.02 -13.67
N LEU A 145 25.29 7.75 -13.45
CA LEU A 145 26.25 8.79 -13.03
C LEU A 145 26.72 9.70 -14.17
N TRP A 146 26.58 9.27 -15.43
CA TRP A 146 27.06 10.05 -16.58
C TRP A 146 26.03 11.09 -17.06
N VAL A 147 24.74 10.82 -16.91
CA VAL A 147 23.66 11.76 -17.27
C VAL A 147 23.58 12.94 -16.29
N ARG A 148 24.07 12.80 -15.06
CA ARG A 148 24.02 13.86 -14.03
C ARG A 148 25.22 14.82 -14.08
N ARG A 149 26.17 14.62 -15.00
CA ARG A 149 27.40 15.43 -15.16
C ARG A 149 27.48 16.18 -16.49
N ARG A 150 26.41 16.22 -17.27
CA ARG A 150 26.29 17.06 -18.48
C ARG A 150 25.16 18.06 -18.29
#